data_AF-A0A6N6PGM9-F1
#
_entry.id   AF-A0A6N6PGM9-F1
#
_cell.length_a   1.000
_cell.length_b   1.000
_cell.length_c   1.000
_cell.angle_alpha   90.00
_cell.angle_beta   90.00
_cell.angle_gamma   90.00
#
_symmetry.space_group_name_H-M   'P 1'
#
loop_
_entity.id
_entity.type
_entity.pdbx_description
1 polymer ?
#
loop_
_entity_poly.entity_id
_entity_poly.type
_entity_poly.pdbx_seq_one_letter_code
_entity_poly.pdbx_strand_id
1 'polypeptide(L)'
;ATLSPASRRACHRRPAPVICGFVRGILDTVAGVVIPPYATDWFELTNLDLFSVTITGWQMDDSSNGTGKVNLTGITSIAAGESVIFTENAATASFLNTWFGGTPPAGLQIGNYTGGGVGLSQTGDAVNIYDASAVLQANVVFGSSDATAPFQTFDNTAALNNATISTLSLVGTNGAFVAVNDSGEIGSPGVVPEPGSLALLLGGAALLGLRRRRN
;
A
#
# COMPACT_ATOMS: atom_id res chain seq x y z
N ALA A 1 3.75 10.33 -28.65
CA ALA A 1 2.33 10.60 -28.97
C ALA A 1 1.70 11.36 -27.81
N THR A 2 1.39 12.64 -28.02
CA THR A 2 0.81 13.53 -27.01
C THR A 2 -0.67 13.21 -26.80
N LEU A 3 -1.02 12.74 -25.61
CA LEU A 3 -2.42 12.51 -25.23
C LEU A 3 -3.21 13.83 -25.24
N SER A 4 -4.43 13.76 -25.78
CA SER A 4 -5.37 14.87 -25.98
C SER A 4 -5.75 15.59 -24.67
N PRO A 5 -6.05 16.91 -24.69
CA PRO A 5 -6.47 17.70 -23.53
C PRO A 5 -7.70 17.14 -22.77
N ALA A 6 -8.48 16.26 -23.40
CA ALA A 6 -9.61 15.59 -22.77
C ALA A 6 -9.19 14.52 -21.72
N SER A 7 -8.02 13.88 -21.87
CA SER A 7 -7.57 12.86 -20.90
C SER A 7 -6.99 13.48 -19.61
N ARG A 8 -6.50 14.73 -19.67
CA ARG A 8 -5.99 15.47 -18.50
C ARG A 8 -7.08 15.85 -17.51
N ARG A 9 -8.34 15.88 -17.93
CA ARG A 9 -9.48 16.31 -17.09
C ARG A 9 -10.11 15.17 -16.27
N ALA A 10 -9.81 13.92 -16.59
CA ALA A 10 -10.31 12.75 -15.86
C ALA A 10 -9.47 12.41 -14.62
N CYS A 11 -8.17 12.72 -14.63
CA CYS A 11 -7.24 12.47 -13.52
C CYS A 11 -7.35 13.50 -12.38
N HIS A 12 -8.02 14.64 -12.60
CA HIS A 12 -8.16 15.75 -11.64
C HIS A 12 -9.51 15.82 -10.92
N ARG A 13 -10.39 14.83 -11.09
CA ARG A 13 -11.74 14.81 -10.48
C ARG A 13 -12.01 13.63 -9.56
N ARG A 14 -11.01 12.83 -9.24
CA ARG A 14 -11.11 11.80 -8.20
C ARG A 14 -9.92 11.95 -7.27
N PRO A 15 -10.08 12.57 -6.08
CA PRO A 15 -9.10 12.50 -5.03
C PRO A 15 -9.28 11.14 -4.37
N ALA A 16 -8.54 10.14 -4.82
CA ALA A 16 -8.60 8.82 -4.21
C ALA A 16 -7.17 8.31 -4.02
N PRO A 17 -6.76 8.00 -2.77
CA PRO A 17 -5.50 7.33 -2.51
C PRO A 17 -5.47 5.98 -3.23
N VAL A 18 -4.27 5.48 -3.52
CA VAL A 18 -4.06 4.22 -4.23
C VAL A 18 -3.43 3.23 -3.25
N ILE A 19 -3.90 1.97 -3.31
CA ILE A 19 -3.31 0.89 -2.52
C ILE A 19 -1.98 0.51 -3.16
N CYS A 20 -0.87 0.65 -2.45
CA CYS A 20 0.44 0.28 -2.95
C CYS A 20 1.05 -0.74 -2.01
N GLY A 21 1.27 -1.97 -2.49
CA GLY A 21 1.95 -3.01 -1.73
C GLY A 21 1.04 -3.75 -0.75
N PHE A 22 1.22 -5.07 -0.70
CA PHE A 22 0.46 -6.00 0.13
C PHE A 22 1.37 -7.13 0.57
N VAL A 23 1.10 -7.67 1.77
CA VAL A 23 1.59 -8.99 2.15
C VAL A 23 0.55 -9.73 2.96
N ARG A 24 0.52 -11.01 2.63
CA ARG A 24 -0.02 -12.06 3.46
C ARG A 24 0.38 -11.89 4.93
N GLY A 25 -0.59 -12.15 5.75
CA GLY A 25 -0.42 -12.62 7.10
C GLY A 25 -1.56 -13.54 7.46
N ILE A 26 -1.37 -14.74 6.94
CA ILE A 26 -1.93 -15.98 7.46
C ILE A 26 -3.44 -16.05 7.30
N LEU A 27 -3.85 -16.77 6.27
CA LEU A 27 -4.34 -18.11 6.58
C LEU A 27 -3.80 -19.15 5.59
N ASP A 28 -2.87 -20.00 6.03
CA ASP A 28 -3.04 -21.41 5.69
C ASP A 28 -2.46 -22.28 6.81
N THR A 29 -3.36 -23.00 7.45
CA THR A 29 -3.17 -24.18 8.30
C THR A 29 -2.36 -25.32 7.64
N VAL A 30 -1.53 -25.05 6.62
CA VAL A 30 -0.58 -26.07 6.14
C VAL A 30 0.47 -26.28 7.22
N ALA A 31 0.41 -27.43 7.87
CA ALA A 31 1.46 -27.91 8.73
C ALA A 31 2.82 -27.84 7.98
N GLY A 32 3.75 -27.03 8.48
CA GLY A 32 5.10 -26.89 7.92
C GLY A 32 5.45 -25.52 7.31
N VAL A 33 4.51 -24.57 7.24
CA VAL A 33 4.80 -23.17 6.86
C VAL A 33 5.40 -22.42 8.05
N VAL A 34 6.53 -21.74 7.85
CA VAL A 34 7.09 -20.80 8.83
C VAL A 34 6.17 -19.59 8.89
N ILE A 35 5.65 -19.31 10.08
CA ILE A 35 4.76 -18.18 10.34
C ILE A 35 5.64 -16.97 10.67
N PRO A 36 5.50 -15.83 9.94
CA PRO A 36 6.25 -14.64 10.30
C PRO A 36 5.89 -14.22 11.73
N PRO A 37 6.84 -13.65 12.52
CA PRO A 37 6.61 -13.35 13.93
C PRO A 37 5.42 -12.44 14.24
N TYR A 38 4.97 -11.63 13.28
CA TYR A 38 3.80 -10.75 13.43
C TYR A 38 2.46 -11.48 13.27
N ALA A 39 2.46 -12.68 12.70
CA ALA A 39 1.35 -13.63 12.64
C ALA A 39 -0.02 -13.09 12.17
N THR A 40 -0.05 -12.07 11.30
CA THR A 40 -1.28 -11.36 10.92
C THR A 40 -1.13 -10.60 9.61
N ASP A 41 -2.22 -10.40 8.86
CA ASP A 41 -2.20 -9.76 7.54
C ASP A 41 -1.79 -8.29 7.58
N TRP A 42 -1.25 -7.78 6.47
CA TRP A 42 -1.04 -6.35 6.34
C TRP A 42 -1.10 -5.86 4.89
N PHE A 43 -1.49 -4.59 4.74
CA PHE A 43 -1.42 -3.90 3.46
C PHE A 43 -0.87 -2.50 3.64
N GLU A 44 -0.41 -1.91 2.55
CA GLU A 44 0.05 -0.52 2.53
C GLU A 44 -0.85 0.33 1.63
N LEU A 45 -1.15 1.54 2.11
CA LEU A 45 -1.98 2.53 1.44
C LEU A 45 -1.16 3.79 1.20
N THR A 46 -1.05 4.20 -0.07
CA THR A 46 -0.29 5.37 -0.46
C THR A 46 -1.19 6.48 -0.93
N ASN A 47 -0.98 7.67 -0.40
CA ASN A 47 -1.60 8.86 -0.92
C ASN A 47 -0.76 9.42 -2.08
N LEU A 48 -1.21 9.17 -3.32
CA LEU A 48 -0.57 9.71 -4.53
C LEU A 48 -1.03 11.14 -4.88
N ASP A 49 -1.93 11.73 -4.10
CA ASP A 49 -2.36 13.11 -4.31
C ASP A 49 -1.27 14.11 -3.87
N LEU A 50 -1.40 15.35 -4.36
CA LEU A 50 -0.53 16.48 -4.00
C LEU A 50 -0.85 17.10 -2.63
N PHE A 51 -1.89 16.61 -1.96
CA PHE A 51 -2.37 17.12 -0.68
C PHE A 51 -2.61 15.98 0.30
N SER A 52 -2.57 16.29 1.59
CA SER A 52 -2.92 15.32 2.62
C SER A 52 -4.39 14.90 2.53
N VAL A 53 -4.66 13.61 2.73
CA VAL A 53 -5.99 13.02 2.79
C VAL A 53 -6.29 12.65 4.23
N THR A 54 -7.45 13.10 4.74
CA THR A 54 -7.97 12.63 6.04
C THR A 54 -8.67 11.29 5.85
N ILE A 55 -8.25 10.29 6.62
CA ILE A 55 -8.76 8.92 6.54
C ILE A 55 -9.52 8.48 7.80
N THR A 56 -9.85 9.42 8.69
CA THR A 56 -10.69 9.12 9.86
C THR A 56 -12.01 8.49 9.44
N GLY A 57 -12.31 7.31 10.02
CA GLY A 57 -13.54 6.56 9.73
C GLY A 57 -13.50 5.75 8.44
N TRP A 58 -12.38 5.72 7.72
CA TRP A 58 -12.21 4.86 6.56
C TRP A 58 -12.23 3.38 6.95
N GLN A 59 -12.56 2.54 5.99
CA GLN A 59 -12.79 1.12 6.18
C GLN A 59 -12.03 0.31 5.13
N MET A 60 -11.71 -0.93 5.48
CA MET A 60 -11.26 -1.93 4.52
C MET A 60 -12.24 -3.10 4.47
N ASP A 61 -12.36 -3.72 3.30
CA ASP A 61 -12.96 -5.05 3.12
C ASP A 61 -12.01 -5.93 2.29
N ASP A 62 -12.06 -7.24 2.55
CA ASP A 62 -11.43 -8.23 1.67
C ASP A 62 -12.37 -8.50 0.48
N SER A 63 -12.89 -9.72 0.31
CA SER A 63 -13.47 -10.17 -0.95
C SER A 63 -15.00 -10.15 -0.93
N SER A 64 -15.59 -9.47 0.05
CA SER A 64 -17.04 -9.46 0.29
C SER A 64 -17.78 -8.31 -0.38
N ASN A 65 -17.11 -7.58 -1.28
CA ASN A 65 -17.65 -6.45 -2.06
C ASN A 65 -18.32 -5.38 -1.17
N GLY A 66 -17.72 -5.11 -0.03
CA GLY A 66 -18.09 -4.08 0.93
C GLY A 66 -19.10 -4.52 1.98
N THR A 67 -19.45 -5.80 2.09
CA THR A 67 -20.45 -6.27 3.08
C THR A 67 -19.83 -6.62 4.43
N GLY A 68 -18.54 -6.96 4.47
CA GLY A 68 -17.73 -7.32 5.64
C GLY A 68 -16.73 -6.24 6.08
N LYS A 69 -16.98 -4.97 5.73
CA LYS A 69 -16.08 -3.86 6.03
C LYS A 69 -15.75 -3.73 7.52
N VAL A 70 -14.48 -3.48 7.81
CA VAL A 70 -13.96 -3.15 9.14
C VAL A 70 -13.27 -1.79 9.13
N ASN A 71 -13.24 -1.13 10.29
CA ASN A 71 -12.64 0.21 10.40
C ASN A 71 -11.10 0.16 10.36
N LEU A 72 -10.52 1.15 9.68
CA LEU A 72 -9.11 1.51 9.82
C LEU A 72 -8.93 2.39 11.06
N THR A 73 -7.92 2.06 11.86
CA THR A 73 -7.66 2.73 13.15
C THR A 73 -6.18 3.07 13.31
N GLY A 74 -5.85 3.99 14.21
CA GLY A 74 -4.47 4.39 14.52
C GLY A 74 -3.90 5.50 13.63
N ILE A 75 -4.48 5.75 12.45
CA ILE A 75 -4.04 6.78 11.51
C ILE A 75 -5.23 7.65 11.11
N THR A 76 -5.06 8.98 11.17
CA THR A 76 -6.12 9.94 10.84
C THR A 76 -5.88 10.69 9.52
N SER A 77 -4.63 10.77 9.06
CA SER A 77 -4.28 11.41 7.80
C SER A 77 -3.05 10.78 7.16
N ILE A 78 -3.03 10.80 5.83
CA ILE A 78 -1.86 10.44 5.02
C ILE A 78 -1.42 11.70 4.29
N ALA A 79 -0.16 12.11 4.44
CA ALA A 79 0.43 13.25 3.75
C ALA A 79 0.55 12.99 2.24
N ALA A 80 0.80 14.05 1.46
CA ALA A 80 1.02 13.90 0.01
C ALA A 80 2.27 13.04 -0.25
N GLY A 81 2.13 11.98 -1.04
CA GLY A 81 3.20 11.02 -1.32
C GLY A 81 3.60 10.15 -0.13
N GLU A 82 2.80 10.07 0.94
CA GLU A 82 3.09 9.18 2.06
C GLU A 82 2.43 7.81 1.86
N SER A 83 3.15 6.76 2.24
CA SER A 83 2.64 5.40 2.45
C SER A 83 2.40 5.15 3.93
N VAL A 84 1.30 4.48 4.25
CA VAL A 84 1.04 3.99 5.61
C VAL A 84 0.67 2.51 5.60
N ILE A 85 1.03 1.80 6.66
CA ILE A 85 0.81 0.37 6.78
C ILE A 85 -0.36 0.11 7.72
N PHE A 86 -1.21 -0.85 7.38
CA PHE A 86 -2.26 -1.35 8.25
C PHE A 86 -2.02 -2.82 8.52
N THR A 87 -1.91 -3.20 9.79
CA THR A 87 -1.84 -4.60 10.21
C THR A 87 -3.19 -5.07 10.74
N GLU A 88 -3.59 -6.28 10.39
CA GLU A 88 -4.70 -6.95 11.06
C GLU A 88 -4.32 -7.18 12.54
N ASN A 89 -5.28 -7.16 13.46
CA ASN A 89 -5.12 -7.57 14.86
C ASN A 89 -3.99 -6.88 15.67
N ALA A 90 -3.51 -5.71 15.22
CA ALA A 90 -2.56 -4.84 15.92
C ALA A 90 -1.19 -5.44 16.24
N ALA A 91 -0.41 -5.80 15.22
CA ALA A 91 0.92 -6.38 15.33
C ALA A 91 2.09 -5.40 15.12
N THR A 92 1.91 -4.11 15.41
CA THR A 92 2.90 -3.05 15.09
C THR A 92 4.33 -3.37 15.58
N ALA A 93 4.49 -3.77 16.84
CA ALA A 93 5.83 -3.98 17.42
C ALA A 93 6.56 -5.18 16.77
N SER A 94 5.87 -6.30 16.59
CA SER A 94 6.44 -7.49 15.93
C SER A 94 6.69 -7.22 14.45
N PHE A 95 5.79 -6.51 13.77
CA PHE A 95 5.97 -6.07 12.39
C PHE A 95 7.26 -5.25 12.21
N LEU A 96 7.43 -4.21 13.04
CA LEU A 96 8.60 -3.33 13.01
C LEU A 96 9.89 -4.09 13.32
N ASN A 97 9.83 -5.04 14.26
CA ASN A 97 10.97 -5.87 14.59
C ASN A 97 11.33 -6.81 13.44
N THR A 98 10.35 -7.45 12.80
CA THR A 98 10.56 -8.38 11.67
C THR A 98 11.18 -7.65 10.48
N TRP A 99 10.53 -6.58 10.01
CA TRP A 99 10.95 -5.90 8.78
C TRP A 99 12.16 -5.00 9.00
N PHE A 100 12.21 -4.24 10.09
CA PHE A 100 13.20 -3.18 10.24
C PHE A 100 14.18 -3.37 11.41
N GLY A 101 14.14 -4.53 12.09
CA GLY A 101 14.97 -4.75 13.28
C GLY A 101 14.68 -3.75 14.41
N GLY A 102 13.46 -3.22 14.46
CA GLY A 102 13.06 -2.17 15.41
C GLY A 102 13.52 -0.76 15.05
N THR A 103 14.15 -0.56 13.89
CA THR A 103 14.61 0.75 13.40
C THR A 103 13.92 1.12 12.08
N PRO A 104 12.61 1.43 12.10
CA PRO A 104 11.90 1.79 10.87
C PRO A 104 12.38 3.10 10.24
N PRO A 105 12.06 3.31 8.95
CA PRO A 105 12.15 4.62 8.33
C PRO A 105 11.45 5.70 9.17
N ALA A 106 12.06 6.88 9.25
CA ALA A 106 11.47 8.00 9.98
C ALA A 106 10.12 8.38 9.37
N GLY A 107 9.11 8.53 10.22
CA GLY A 107 7.76 8.90 9.79
C GLY A 107 6.88 7.74 9.31
N LEU A 108 7.36 6.50 9.33
CA LEU A 108 6.50 5.35 9.03
C LEU A 108 5.34 5.28 10.02
N GLN A 109 4.11 5.39 9.51
CA GLN A 109 2.90 5.21 10.29
C GLN A 109 2.37 3.78 10.13
N ILE A 110 1.94 3.20 11.26
CA ILE A 110 1.29 1.89 11.30
C ILE A 110 -0.05 2.02 12.03
N GLY A 111 -1.12 1.69 11.33
CA GLY A 111 -2.47 1.58 11.83
C GLY A 111 -2.92 0.12 11.89
N ASN A 112 -4.19 -0.08 12.24
CA ASN A 112 -4.75 -1.41 12.42
C ASN A 112 -6.15 -1.55 11.81
N TYR A 113 -6.50 -2.79 11.47
CA TYR A 113 -7.87 -3.23 11.25
C TYR A 113 -8.13 -4.52 12.02
N THR A 114 -9.38 -4.79 12.37
CA THR A 114 -9.77 -6.02 13.08
C THR A 114 -11.24 -6.34 12.85
N GLY A 115 -11.57 -7.62 12.79
CA GLY A 115 -12.91 -8.13 12.58
C GLY A 115 -12.89 -9.49 11.88
N GLY A 116 -14.05 -10.09 11.68
CA GLY A 116 -14.16 -11.35 10.95
C GLY A 116 -14.36 -11.13 9.45
N GLY A 117 -13.86 -12.06 8.63
CA GLY A 117 -14.07 -12.06 7.17
C GLY A 117 -13.20 -11.07 6.39
N VAL A 118 -12.09 -10.64 6.99
CA VAL A 118 -11.16 -9.63 6.44
C VAL A 118 -9.70 -10.10 6.44
N GLY A 119 -9.50 -11.40 6.72
CA GLY A 119 -8.19 -12.03 6.58
C GLY A 119 -7.85 -12.22 5.11
N LEU A 120 -6.56 -12.19 4.82
CA LEU A 120 -5.99 -12.31 3.49
C LEU A 120 -5.19 -13.64 3.39
N SER A 121 -4.97 -14.08 2.16
CA SER A 121 -4.49 -15.40 1.84
C SER A 121 -3.64 -15.39 0.58
N GLN A 122 -3.11 -16.55 0.23
CA GLN A 122 -2.18 -16.70 -0.89
C GLN A 122 -2.86 -16.76 -2.25
N THR A 123 -4.20 -16.84 -2.29
CA THR A 123 -4.93 -17.16 -3.51
C THR A 123 -6.16 -16.28 -3.69
N GLY A 124 -5.96 -15.13 -4.35
CA GLY A 124 -7.06 -14.43 -5.00
C GLY A 124 -7.85 -13.44 -4.12
N ASP A 125 -7.33 -13.09 -2.94
CA ASP A 125 -7.98 -12.12 -2.07
C ASP A 125 -7.85 -10.69 -2.59
N ALA A 126 -8.59 -9.78 -1.98
CA ALA A 126 -8.67 -8.40 -2.39
C ALA A 126 -8.42 -7.46 -1.21
N VAL A 127 -8.04 -6.22 -1.52
CA VAL A 127 -8.16 -5.12 -0.57
C VAL A 127 -9.03 -4.06 -1.22
N ASN A 128 -10.12 -3.73 -0.54
CA ASN A 128 -11.06 -2.70 -0.91
C ASN A 128 -11.07 -1.61 0.16
N ILE A 129 -10.70 -0.39 -0.21
CA ILE A 129 -10.65 0.75 0.71
C ILE A 129 -11.87 1.63 0.47
N TYR A 130 -12.60 1.91 1.53
CA TYR A 130 -13.78 2.75 1.53
C TYR A 130 -13.56 3.97 2.42
N ASP A 131 -14.10 5.11 2.02
CA ASP A 131 -14.12 6.29 2.88
C ASP A 131 -15.15 6.15 4.02
N ALA A 132 -15.21 7.18 4.87
CA ALA A 132 -16.16 7.25 5.99
C ALA A 132 -17.65 7.27 5.56
N SER A 133 -17.94 7.54 4.29
CA SER A 133 -19.28 7.45 3.70
C SER A 133 -19.54 6.10 3.02
N ALA A 134 -18.64 5.13 3.23
CA ALA A 134 -18.66 3.81 2.62
C ALA A 134 -18.59 3.81 1.08
N VAL A 135 -17.99 4.84 0.49
CA VAL A 135 -17.71 4.89 -0.96
C VAL A 135 -16.35 4.27 -1.24
N LEU A 136 -16.29 3.38 -2.23
CA LEU A 136 -15.04 2.74 -2.66
C LEU A 136 -14.07 3.79 -3.22
N GLN A 137 -12.88 3.86 -2.63
CA GLN A 137 -11.80 4.77 -3.02
C GLN A 137 -10.73 4.02 -3.83
N ALA A 138 -10.37 2.82 -3.39
CA ALA A 138 -9.38 1.99 -4.07
C ALA A 138 -9.73 0.50 -3.96
N ASN A 139 -9.35 -0.27 -4.97
CA ASN A 139 -9.48 -1.72 -4.99
C ASN A 139 -8.27 -2.33 -5.68
N VAL A 140 -7.77 -3.43 -5.14
CA VAL A 140 -6.89 -4.33 -5.85
C VAL A 140 -7.27 -5.77 -5.55
N VAL A 141 -7.00 -6.66 -6.50
CA VAL A 141 -7.06 -8.12 -6.30
C VAL A 141 -5.66 -8.66 -6.40
N PHE A 142 -5.30 -9.64 -5.59
CA PHE A 142 -3.98 -10.26 -5.62
C PHE A 142 -3.99 -11.53 -6.46
N GLY A 143 -2.90 -11.75 -7.20
CA GLY A 143 -2.63 -13.03 -7.82
C GLY A 143 -2.28 -14.09 -6.78
N SER A 144 -1.65 -15.18 -7.23
CA SER A 144 -1.08 -16.16 -6.31
C SER A 144 0.28 -15.70 -5.78
N SER A 145 0.54 -15.92 -4.49
CA SER A 145 1.86 -15.75 -3.88
C SER A 145 2.53 -17.10 -3.60
N ASP A 146 3.82 -17.07 -3.26
CA ASP A 146 4.63 -18.27 -3.04
C ASP A 146 4.19 -19.06 -1.80
N ALA A 147 3.93 -20.36 -2.00
CA ALA A 147 3.56 -21.28 -0.92
C ALA A 147 4.76 -21.82 -0.12
N THR A 148 5.98 -21.56 -0.60
CA THR A 148 7.22 -22.04 -0.01
C THR A 148 8.23 -20.91 0.02
N ALA A 149 8.98 -20.79 1.11
CA ALA A 149 9.97 -19.73 1.27
C ALA A 149 10.97 -19.67 0.09
N PRO A 150 11.37 -18.46 -0.35
CA PRO A 150 11.00 -17.17 0.23
C PRO A 150 9.54 -16.77 -0.05
N PHE A 151 8.91 -16.12 0.93
CA PHE A 151 7.57 -15.56 0.87
C PHE A 151 7.65 -14.13 0.36
N GLN A 152 7.40 -13.97 -0.95
CA GLN A 152 7.47 -12.67 -1.60
C GLN A 152 6.14 -11.91 -1.48
N THR A 153 6.25 -10.62 -1.19
CA THR A 153 5.15 -9.66 -1.15
C THR A 153 4.73 -9.23 -2.56
N PHE A 154 3.55 -8.65 -2.74
CA PHE A 154 3.19 -8.08 -4.04
C PHE A 154 3.77 -6.68 -4.22
N ASP A 155 4.38 -6.45 -5.38
CA ASP A 155 4.87 -5.15 -5.82
C ASP A 155 3.77 -4.43 -6.62
N ASN A 156 3.30 -3.30 -6.10
CA ASN A 156 2.40 -2.39 -6.82
C ASN A 156 2.99 -1.00 -7.05
N THR A 157 4.29 -0.91 -7.32
CA THR A 157 4.93 0.34 -7.74
C THR A 157 4.36 0.92 -9.04
N ALA A 158 3.68 0.08 -9.84
CA ALA A 158 2.89 0.51 -10.99
C ALA A 158 1.61 1.28 -10.62
N ALA A 159 1.27 1.38 -9.32
CA ALA A 159 0.09 2.05 -8.79
C ALA A 159 -1.22 1.56 -9.44
N LEU A 160 -1.32 0.24 -9.63
CA LEU A 160 -2.55 -0.39 -10.15
C LEU A 160 -3.70 -0.16 -9.17
N ASN A 161 -4.87 0.14 -9.74
CA ASN A 161 -6.13 0.30 -9.02
C ASN A 161 -7.26 -0.27 -9.88
N ASN A 162 -8.23 -0.91 -9.25
CA ASN A 162 -9.29 -1.70 -9.90
C ASN A 162 -8.70 -2.72 -10.89
N ALA A 163 -7.66 -3.43 -10.44
CA ALA A 163 -6.88 -4.35 -11.23
C ALA A 163 -6.23 -5.45 -10.37
N THR A 164 -5.77 -6.50 -11.02
CA THR A 164 -5.02 -7.58 -10.37
C THR A 164 -3.54 -7.22 -10.28
N ILE A 165 -2.95 -7.36 -9.09
CA ILE A 165 -1.50 -7.31 -8.88
C ILE A 165 -1.00 -8.74 -8.81
N SER A 166 -0.13 -9.12 -9.75
CA SER A 166 0.53 -10.44 -9.79
C SER A 166 2.04 -10.36 -9.74
N THR A 167 2.60 -9.15 -9.70
CA THR A 167 4.06 -8.96 -9.65
C THR A 167 4.52 -9.17 -8.23
N LEU A 168 5.44 -10.12 -8.02
CA LEU A 168 6.06 -10.38 -6.73
C LEU A 168 7.32 -9.52 -6.55
N SER A 169 7.55 -9.10 -5.32
CA SER A 169 8.67 -8.24 -4.94
C SER A 169 9.98 -9.01 -5.00
N LEU A 170 11.01 -8.40 -5.58
CA LEU A 170 12.32 -9.01 -5.76
C LEU A 170 13.39 -8.18 -5.05
N VAL A 171 14.26 -8.82 -4.26
CA VAL A 171 15.34 -8.14 -3.52
C VAL A 171 16.13 -7.21 -4.45
N GLY A 172 16.29 -5.95 -4.05
CA GLY A 172 17.02 -4.93 -4.80
C GLY A 172 16.22 -4.26 -5.92
N THR A 173 14.96 -4.67 -6.15
CA THR A 173 14.05 -4.05 -7.12
C THR A 173 13.01 -3.22 -6.38
N ASN A 174 12.75 -1.99 -6.84
CA ASN A 174 11.68 -1.15 -6.30
C ASN A 174 11.70 -0.98 -4.76
N GLY A 175 12.90 -0.98 -4.17
CA GLY A 175 13.09 -0.87 -2.74
C GLY A 175 12.77 -2.13 -1.94
N ALA A 176 12.49 -3.27 -2.58
CA ALA A 176 12.28 -4.54 -1.89
C ALA A 176 13.58 -5.10 -1.30
N PHE A 177 13.45 -5.70 -0.12
CA PHE A 177 14.55 -6.24 0.68
C PHE A 177 14.07 -7.49 1.45
N VAL A 178 15.04 -8.25 1.96
CA VAL A 178 14.76 -9.37 2.88
C VAL A 178 14.50 -8.79 4.27
N ALA A 179 13.41 -9.18 4.94
CA ALA A 179 13.10 -8.68 6.27
C ALA A 179 14.28 -8.92 7.24
N VAL A 180 14.62 -7.90 8.04
CA VAL A 180 15.84 -7.90 8.88
C VAL A 180 15.93 -9.10 9.82
N ASN A 181 14.80 -9.49 10.42
CA ASN A 181 14.74 -10.58 11.40
C ASN A 181 13.95 -11.80 10.89
N ASP A 182 13.66 -11.87 9.59
CA ASP A 182 13.05 -13.05 8.96
C ASP A 182 13.57 -13.22 7.53
N SER A 183 14.52 -14.14 7.34
CA SER A 183 15.11 -14.39 6.02
C SER A 183 14.14 -15.02 5.01
N GLY A 184 12.97 -15.46 5.46
CA GLY A 184 11.92 -15.99 4.61
C GLY A 184 11.11 -14.91 3.92
N GLU A 185 11.03 -13.69 4.45
CA GLU A 185 10.14 -12.63 3.97
C GLU A 185 10.88 -11.67 3.02
N ILE A 186 10.32 -11.40 1.83
CA ILE A 186 10.89 -10.47 0.84
C ILE A 186 9.84 -9.46 0.39
N GLY A 187 10.06 -8.19 0.70
CA GLY A 187 9.14 -7.11 0.32
C GLY A 187 9.67 -5.71 0.51
N SER A 188 8.81 -4.73 0.26
CA SER A 188 9.17 -3.30 0.28
C SER A 188 8.29 -2.44 1.21
N PRO A 189 7.98 -2.86 2.46
CA PRO A 189 7.16 -2.03 3.35
C PRO A 189 7.79 -0.66 3.60
N GLY A 190 6.95 0.37 3.61
CA GLY A 190 7.35 1.76 3.83
C GLY A 190 8.08 2.39 2.66
N VAL A 191 8.14 1.73 1.49
CA VAL A 191 8.70 2.31 0.27
C VAL A 191 7.57 2.92 -0.55
N VAL A 192 7.57 4.24 -0.64
CA VAL A 192 6.63 4.97 -1.48
C VAL A 192 6.99 4.74 -2.95
N PRO A 193 6.04 4.33 -3.81
CA PRO A 193 6.21 4.42 -5.25
C PRO A 193 6.39 5.88 -5.64
N GLU A 194 7.60 6.29 -6.00
CA GLU A 194 7.85 7.65 -6.49
C GLU A 194 6.90 7.94 -7.67
N PRO A 195 5.93 8.87 -7.54
CA PRO A 195 5.08 9.22 -8.68
C PRO A 195 5.99 9.81 -9.73
N GLY A 196 6.21 9.04 -10.81
CA GLY A 196 7.39 9.13 -11.67
C GLY A 196 7.91 10.55 -11.81
N SER A 197 9.17 10.75 -11.38
CA SER A 197 10.04 11.96 -11.28
C SER A 197 9.75 13.21 -12.15
N LEU A 198 8.90 13.10 -13.16
CA LEU A 198 8.35 14.17 -13.99
C LEU A 198 7.49 15.17 -13.20
N ALA A 199 6.76 14.79 -12.15
CA ALA A 199 5.93 15.74 -11.40
C ALA A 199 6.77 16.80 -10.65
N LEU A 200 7.86 16.36 -9.99
CA LEU A 200 8.82 17.25 -9.34
C LEU A 200 9.61 18.10 -10.35
N LEU A 201 9.99 17.50 -11.49
CA LEU A 201 10.74 18.19 -12.54
C LEU A 201 9.89 19.27 -13.25
N LEU A 202 8.60 19.01 -13.46
CA LEU A 202 7.67 19.97 -14.07
C LEU A 202 7.29 21.10 -13.10
N GLY A 203 7.12 20.80 -11.80
CA GLY A 203 6.91 21.82 -10.76
C GLY A 203 8.13 22.75 -10.59
N GLY A 204 9.34 22.19 -10.63
CA GLY A 204 10.58 22.98 -10.57
C GLY A 204 10.83 23.85 -11.80
N ALA A 205 10.58 23.32 -13.01
CA ALA A 205 10.78 24.07 -14.26
C ALA A 205 9.78 25.22 -14.45
N ALA A 206 8.53 25.07 -13.98
CA ALA A 206 7.50 26.12 -14.07
C ALA A 206 7.88 27.37 -13.24
N LEU A 207 8.50 27.18 -12.07
CA LEU A 207 8.96 28.27 -11.20
C LEU A 207 10.20 29.01 -11.78
N LEU A 208 11.09 28.29 -12.46
CA LEU A 208 12.25 28.87 -13.14
C LEU A 208 11.90 29.62 -14.42
N GLY A 209 10.86 29.18 -15.15
CA GLY A 209 10.37 29.86 -16.36
C GLY A 209 9.73 31.22 -16.10
N LEU A 210 9.09 31.41 -14.94
CA LEU A 210 8.44 32.68 -14.55
C LEU A 210 9.45 33.76 -14.14
N ARG A 211 10.68 33.40 -13.74
CA ARG A 211 11.72 34.36 -13.33
C ARG A 211 12.44 35.03 -14.51
N ARG A 212 12.34 34.47 -15.73
CA ARG A 212 13.08 34.96 -16.92
C ARG A 212 12.28 35.91 -17.82
N ARG A 213 11.03 36.25 -17.48
CA ARG A 213 10.16 37.16 -18.27
C ARG A 213 10.05 38.59 -17.75
N ARG A 214 10.90 38.99 -16.79
CA ARG A 214 11.10 40.40 -16.42
C ARG A 214 12.52 40.80 -16.79
N ASN A 215 12.69 41.26 -18.02
CA ASN A 215 13.66 42.26 -18.50
C ASN A 215 13.28 42.63 -19.92
#